data_AF-A0A7X8E7J2-F1
#
_entry.id   AF-A0A7X8E7J2-F1
#
_cell.length_a   1.000
_cell.length_b   1.000
_cell.length_c   1.000
_cell.angle_alpha   90.00
_cell.angle_beta   90.00
_cell.angle_gamma   90.00
#
_symmetry.space_group_name_H-M   'P 1'
#
loop_
_entity.id
_entity.type
_entity.pdbx_description
1 polymer ?
#
loop_
_entity_poly.entity_id
_entity_poly.type
_entity_poly.pdbx_seq_one_letter_code
_entity_poly.pdbx_strand_id
1 'polypeptide(L)'
;VATKKGVIIKTIAKNGNSLVRKGDVVEKGDILIAGIISDEDPEIEDIYVHAEGEVLARTVYTHSMEEPIIKTIKEETGRVYETYELKVGKRGVQFSKDDIPFKNYIEDVREVKLFDNKLDLPLKILVHEYREVEAKEIKQNIDFLKKAIHIKAIEEINKQLAESVEIESKDVKYTIDGDVLSIHIVVEAVEDIGKKQIININ
;
A
#
# COMPACT_ATOMS: atom_id res chain seq x y z
N VAL A 1 -5.09 -24.99 -9.80
CA VAL A 1 -5.43 -24.74 -8.39
C VAL A 1 -5.98 -23.34 -8.19
N ALA A 2 -6.68 -23.09 -7.09
CA ALA A 2 -7.20 -21.78 -6.73
C ALA A 2 -6.08 -20.81 -6.30
N THR A 3 -6.13 -19.58 -6.78
CA THR A 3 -5.21 -18.50 -6.39
C THR A 3 -5.64 -17.77 -5.11
N LYS A 4 -6.92 -17.86 -4.76
CA LYS A 4 -7.57 -17.16 -3.65
C LYS A 4 -8.84 -17.89 -3.21
N LYS A 5 -9.34 -17.52 -2.04
CA LYS A 5 -10.62 -18.00 -1.50
C LYS A 5 -11.79 -17.41 -2.30
N GLY A 6 -12.85 -18.20 -2.49
CA GLY A 6 -14.08 -17.71 -3.11
C GLY A 6 -15.20 -18.75 -3.12
N VAL A 7 -16.37 -18.33 -3.60
CA VAL A 7 -17.52 -19.20 -3.85
C VAL A 7 -17.66 -19.43 -5.34
N ILE A 8 -17.58 -20.68 -5.81
CA ILE A 8 -17.62 -21.00 -7.24
C ILE A 8 -18.96 -20.58 -7.85
N ILE A 9 -18.89 -19.77 -8.91
CA ILE A 9 -20.05 -19.36 -9.71
C ILE A 9 -20.17 -20.26 -10.93
N LYS A 10 -19.05 -20.53 -11.60
CA LYS A 10 -19.02 -21.27 -12.86
C LYS A 10 -17.64 -21.91 -13.08
N THR A 11 -17.64 -23.15 -13.54
CA THR A 11 -16.43 -23.85 -13.98
C THR A 11 -16.59 -24.30 -15.43
N ILE A 12 -15.60 -23.99 -16.26
CA ILE A 12 -15.50 -24.41 -17.67
C ILE A 12 -14.21 -25.20 -17.81
N ALA A 13 -14.26 -26.52 -17.64
CA ALA A 13 -13.13 -27.40 -17.90
C ALA A 13 -13.08 -27.72 -19.40
N LYS A 14 -12.02 -27.25 -20.08
CA LYS A 14 -11.74 -27.61 -21.48
C LYS A 14 -10.95 -28.91 -21.59
N ASN A 15 -10.05 -29.15 -20.64
CA ASN A 15 -9.26 -30.36 -20.52
C ASN A 15 -9.03 -30.71 -19.05
N GLY A 16 -9.11 -32.00 -18.70
CA GLY A 16 -9.10 -32.49 -17.32
C GLY A 16 -10.48 -32.50 -16.65
N ASN A 17 -10.53 -33.00 -15.41
CA ASN A 17 -11.77 -33.19 -14.65
C ASN A 17 -12.00 -32.07 -13.64
N SER A 18 -13.16 -31.41 -13.70
CA SER A 18 -13.55 -30.42 -12.68
C SER A 18 -13.82 -31.11 -11.34
N LEU A 19 -13.13 -30.69 -10.28
CA LEU A 19 -13.35 -31.18 -8.92
C LEU A 19 -14.28 -30.31 -8.10
N VAL A 20 -14.64 -29.13 -8.62
CA VAL A 20 -15.52 -28.16 -7.96
C VAL A 20 -16.79 -27.91 -8.76
N ARG A 21 -17.82 -27.46 -8.07
CA ARG A 21 -19.17 -27.18 -8.60
C ARG A 21 -19.63 -25.81 -8.12
N LYS A 22 -20.64 -25.27 -8.81
CA LYS A 22 -21.28 -24.01 -8.42
C LYS A 22 -21.79 -24.10 -6.97
N GLY A 23 -21.43 -23.11 -6.16
CA GLY A 23 -21.78 -23.03 -4.74
C GLY A 23 -20.69 -23.55 -3.80
N ASP A 24 -19.67 -24.25 -4.30
CA ASP A 24 -18.57 -24.73 -3.48
C ASP A 24 -17.75 -23.55 -2.96
N VAL A 25 -17.33 -23.64 -1.70
CA VAL A 25 -16.35 -22.72 -1.11
C VAL A 25 -14.97 -23.32 -1.29
N VAL A 26 -14.07 -22.58 -1.89
CA VAL A 26 -12.68 -23.00 -2.09
C VAL A 26 -11.74 -22.05 -1.37
N GLU A 27 -10.62 -22.59 -0.91
CA GLU A 27 -9.51 -21.85 -0.33
C GLU A 27 -8.33 -21.77 -1.31
N LYS A 28 -7.39 -20.88 -1.04
CA LYS A 28 -6.19 -20.75 -1.87
C LYS A 28 -5.39 -22.05 -1.84
N GLY A 29 -5.09 -22.58 -3.03
CA GLY A 29 -4.34 -23.83 -3.21
C GLY A 29 -5.22 -25.03 -3.56
N ASP A 30 -6.54 -24.93 -3.41
CA ASP A 30 -7.44 -26.04 -3.70
C ASP A 30 -7.37 -26.46 -5.18
N ILE A 31 -7.50 -27.77 -5.44
CA ILE A 31 -7.50 -28.31 -6.79
C ILE A 31 -8.88 -28.07 -7.40
N LEU A 32 -8.92 -27.23 -8.45
CA LEU A 32 -10.16 -26.87 -9.14
C LEU A 32 -10.45 -27.81 -10.31
N ILE A 33 -9.43 -28.05 -11.14
CA ILE A 33 -9.47 -28.96 -12.30
C ILE A 33 -8.25 -29.87 -12.18
N ALA A 34 -8.50 -31.17 -12.16
CA ALA A 34 -7.47 -32.20 -12.11
C ALA A 34 -6.99 -32.58 -13.51
N GLY A 35 -5.67 -32.68 -13.68
CA GLY A 35 -5.04 -33.19 -14.90
C GLY A 35 -4.84 -34.70 -14.90
N ILE A 36 -5.40 -35.42 -13.94
CA ILE A 36 -5.41 -36.88 -13.89
C ILE A 36 -6.83 -37.35 -14.19
N ILE A 37 -6.96 -38.22 -15.18
CA ILE A 37 -8.20 -38.87 -15.57
C ILE A 37 -8.01 -40.34 -15.22
N SER A 38 -8.53 -40.73 -14.07
CA SER A 38 -8.57 -42.10 -13.57
C SER A 38 -9.90 -42.74 -13.94
N ASP A 39 -9.88 -44.00 -14.37
CA ASP A 39 -11.09 -44.80 -14.55
C ASP A 39 -11.51 -45.46 -13.21
N GLU A 40 -12.76 -45.90 -13.11
CA GLU A 40 -13.21 -46.69 -11.95
C GLU A 40 -12.64 -48.11 -12.00
N ASP A 41 -12.28 -48.60 -13.19
CA ASP A 41 -11.57 -49.86 -13.37
C ASP A 41 -10.07 -49.72 -13.04
N PRO A 42 -9.57 -50.36 -11.96
CA PRO A 42 -8.17 -50.28 -11.57
C PRO A 42 -7.19 -50.93 -12.57
N GLU A 43 -7.68 -51.66 -13.58
CA GLU A 43 -6.85 -52.19 -14.66
C GLU A 43 -6.53 -51.15 -15.75
N ILE A 44 -7.20 -49.99 -15.74
CA ILE A 44 -6.99 -48.90 -16.69
C ILE A 44 -5.99 -47.90 -16.10
N GLU A 45 -4.89 -47.65 -16.81
CA GLU A 45 -3.86 -46.70 -16.39
C GLU A 45 -4.39 -45.25 -16.38
N ASP A 46 -3.97 -44.49 -15.36
CA ASP A 46 -4.28 -43.06 -15.24
C ASP A 46 -3.75 -42.26 -16.44
N ILE A 47 -4.63 -41.48 -17.06
CA ILE A 47 -4.26 -40.59 -18.16
C ILE A 47 -3.94 -39.20 -17.63
N TYR A 48 -2.72 -38.75 -17.88
CA TYR A 48 -2.26 -37.41 -17.52
C TYR A 48 -2.47 -36.43 -18.67
N VAL A 49 -3.20 -35.36 -18.40
CA VAL A 49 -3.48 -34.28 -19.35
C VAL A 49 -3.08 -32.93 -18.80
N HIS A 50 -2.80 -31.98 -19.70
CA HIS A 50 -2.65 -30.59 -19.33
C HIS A 50 -4.02 -30.00 -18.99
N ALA A 51 -4.33 -29.94 -17.68
CA ALA A 51 -5.55 -29.32 -17.21
C ALA A 51 -5.69 -27.89 -17.74
N GLU A 52 -6.82 -27.61 -18.39
CA GLU A 52 -7.14 -26.30 -18.94
C GLU A 52 -8.61 -25.99 -18.69
N GLY A 53 -8.87 -24.78 -18.21
CA GLY A 53 -10.21 -24.29 -18.00
C GLY A 53 -10.22 -22.95 -17.32
N GLU A 54 -11.43 -22.43 -17.12
CA GLU A 54 -11.72 -21.16 -16.45
C GLU A 54 -12.62 -21.46 -15.25
N VAL A 55 -12.30 -20.87 -14.09
CA VAL A 55 -13.05 -21.10 -12.85
C VAL A 55 -13.40 -19.76 -12.24
N LEU A 56 -14.61 -19.30 -12.51
CA LEU A 56 -15.14 -18.04 -11.99
C LEU A 56 -15.68 -18.24 -10.59
N ALA A 57 -15.21 -17.42 -9.65
CA ALA A 57 -15.67 -17.42 -8.27
C ALA A 57 -16.05 -16.01 -7.81
N ARG A 58 -17.01 -15.94 -6.88
CA ARG A 58 -17.27 -14.73 -6.09
C ARG A 58 -16.21 -14.62 -5.01
N THR A 59 -15.48 -13.53 -5.01
CA THR A 59 -14.44 -13.20 -4.04
C THR A 59 -14.82 -11.93 -3.28
N VAL A 60 -14.33 -11.80 -2.06
CA VAL A 60 -14.64 -10.66 -1.18
C VAL A 60 -13.34 -10.03 -0.71
N TYR A 61 -13.24 -8.71 -0.91
CA TYR A 61 -12.12 -7.89 -0.49
C TYR A 61 -12.59 -6.88 0.54
N THR A 62 -11.86 -6.78 1.64
CA THR A 62 -12.19 -5.83 2.71
C THR A 62 -10.99 -4.98 3.06
N HIS A 63 -11.20 -3.69 3.29
CA HIS A 63 -10.17 -2.81 3.80
C HIS A 63 -10.74 -1.80 4.78
N SER A 64 -9.99 -1.54 5.86
CA SER A 64 -10.36 -0.56 6.88
C SER A 64 -9.20 0.37 7.16
N MET A 65 -9.49 1.66 7.30
CA MET A 65 -8.50 2.67 7.67
C MET A 65 -9.10 3.71 8.58
N GLU A 66 -8.23 4.40 9.29
CA GLU A 66 -8.59 5.47 10.21
C GLU A 66 -7.70 6.68 9.95
N GLU A 67 -8.29 7.86 10.05
CA GLU A 67 -7.57 9.14 9.95
C GLU A 67 -8.06 10.08 11.05
N PRO A 68 -7.14 10.77 11.74
CA PRO A 68 -7.52 11.70 12.80
C PRO A 68 -8.17 12.96 12.19
N ILE A 69 -9.28 13.39 12.76
CA ILE A 69 -10.00 14.61 12.40
C ILE A 69 -9.20 15.85 12.84
N ILE A 70 -8.49 15.75 13.96
CA ILE A 70 -7.58 16.78 14.45
C ILE A 70 -6.16 16.42 14.06
N LYS A 71 -5.48 17.32 13.34
CA LYS A 71 -4.08 17.15 12.94
C LYS A 71 -3.22 18.17 13.67
N THR A 72 -2.12 17.72 14.25
CA THR A 72 -1.08 18.61 14.75
C THR A 72 -0.16 19.00 13.60
N ILE A 73 -0.04 20.31 13.34
CA ILE A 73 0.90 20.87 12.38
C ILE A 73 1.97 21.69 13.10
N LYS A 74 3.12 21.84 12.47
CA LYS A 74 4.17 22.78 12.89
C LYS A 74 3.92 24.11 12.18
N GLU A 75 3.66 25.16 12.94
CA GLU A 75 3.48 26.53 12.43
C GLU A 75 4.72 27.35 12.82
N GLU A 76 5.35 28.03 11.86
CA GLU A 76 6.50 28.90 12.13
C GLU A 76 6.07 30.13 12.93
N THR A 77 6.78 30.44 14.01
CA THR A 77 6.47 31.61 14.86
C THR A 77 6.99 32.91 14.25
N GLY A 78 7.85 32.81 13.23
CA GLY A 78 8.60 33.92 12.63
C GLY A 78 9.90 34.25 13.36
N ARG A 79 10.20 33.60 14.51
CA ARG A 79 11.50 33.75 15.16
C ARG A 79 12.55 32.91 14.44
N VAL A 80 13.69 33.56 14.16
CA VAL A 80 14.82 32.96 13.46
C VAL A 80 16.09 33.17 14.28
N TYR A 81 16.92 32.14 14.36
CA TYR A 81 18.24 32.19 14.98
C TYR A 81 19.26 31.66 13.97
N GLU A 82 20.32 32.42 13.69
CA GLU A 82 21.35 32.03 12.73
C GLU A 82 22.67 31.72 13.44
N THR A 83 23.36 30.68 12.98
CA THR A 83 24.75 30.41 13.35
C THR A 83 25.58 30.19 12.10
N TYR A 84 26.89 30.42 12.21
CA TYR A 84 27.79 30.40 11.08
C TYR A 84 28.80 29.26 11.27
N GLU A 85 28.97 28.38 10.29
CA GLU A 85 30.01 27.35 10.30
C GLU A 85 31.06 27.68 9.25
N LEU A 86 32.33 27.66 9.64
CA LEU A 86 33.44 27.63 8.71
C LEU A 86 33.93 26.21 8.53
N LYS A 87 33.83 25.72 7.29
CA LYS A 87 34.19 24.36 6.91
C LYS A 87 35.41 24.36 6.01
N VAL A 88 36.42 23.60 6.40
CA VAL A 88 37.66 23.37 5.64
C VAL A 88 37.74 21.87 5.31
N GLY A 89 37.41 21.51 4.06
CA GLY A 89 37.29 20.12 3.63
C GLY A 89 36.23 19.35 4.43
N LYS A 90 36.66 18.37 5.25
CA LYS A 90 35.78 17.55 6.11
C LYS A 90 35.64 18.06 7.54
N ARG A 91 36.43 19.07 7.93
CA ARG A 91 36.42 19.63 9.30
C ARG A 91 35.62 20.93 9.30
N GLY A 92 34.72 21.08 10.26
CA GLY A 92 33.89 22.28 10.45
C GLY A 92 34.09 22.85 11.84
N VAL A 93 34.05 24.18 11.95
CA VAL A 93 33.99 24.90 13.23
C VAL A 93 32.78 25.81 13.19
N GLN A 94 31.82 25.56 14.08
CA GLN A 94 30.64 26.39 14.23
C GLN A 94 30.96 27.57 15.16
N PHE A 95 30.65 28.78 14.69
CA PHE A 95 30.72 30.01 15.44
C PHE A 95 29.34 30.29 16.03
N SER A 96 29.09 29.67 17.17
CA SER A 96 28.04 30.05 18.11
C SER A 96 28.58 29.90 19.53
N LYS A 97 28.23 30.85 20.40
CA LYS A 97 28.52 30.76 21.84
C LYS A 97 27.30 30.33 22.66
N ASP A 98 26.13 30.37 22.06
CA ASP A 98 24.86 30.18 22.74
C ASP A 98 24.18 28.91 22.19
N ASP A 99 23.49 28.20 23.08
CA ASP A 99 22.61 27.12 22.67
C ASP A 99 21.44 27.68 21.85
N ILE A 100 20.91 26.86 20.93
CA ILE A 100 19.76 27.24 20.09
C ILE A 100 18.58 27.56 21.04
N PRO A 101 18.00 28.78 20.98
CA PRO A 101 17.06 29.26 21.99
C PRO A 101 15.62 28.72 21.81
N PHE A 102 15.43 27.75 20.92
CA PHE A 102 14.11 27.25 20.51
C PHE A 102 13.91 25.82 20.97
N LYS A 103 12.76 25.54 21.59
CA LYS A 103 12.37 24.18 22.01
C LYS A 103 12.10 23.28 20.82
N ASN A 104 11.45 23.83 19.78
CA ASN A 104 11.20 23.15 18.52
C ASN A 104 11.58 24.09 17.37
N TYR A 105 12.31 23.58 16.38
CA TYR A 105 12.73 24.35 15.22
C TYR A 105 12.85 23.48 13.97
N ILE A 106 12.91 24.13 12.82
CA ILE A 106 13.36 23.58 11.54
C ILE A 106 14.74 24.19 11.26
N GLU A 107 15.71 23.37 10.88
CA GLU A 107 17.06 23.82 10.51
C GLU A 107 17.21 23.78 9.00
N ASP A 108 17.59 24.91 8.42
CA ASP A 108 18.01 25.03 7.04
C ASP A 108 19.46 25.46 6.97
N VAL A 109 20.24 24.81 6.10
CA VAL A 109 21.66 25.11 5.93
C VAL A 109 21.90 25.65 4.53
N ARG A 110 22.41 26.87 4.42
CA ARG A 110 22.77 27.49 3.15
C ARG A 110 24.26 27.79 3.09
N GLU A 111 24.88 27.53 1.94
CA GLU A 111 26.28 27.88 1.67
C GLU A 111 26.37 29.30 1.13
N VAL A 112 27.20 30.14 1.76
CA VAL A 112 27.49 31.49 1.29
C VAL A 112 28.46 31.39 0.12
N LYS A 113 28.02 31.78 -1.07
CA LYS A 113 28.88 31.83 -2.26
C LYS A 113 29.74 33.09 -2.22
N LEU A 114 31.02 32.92 -1.89
CA LEU A 114 31.99 34.01 -1.79
C LEU A 114 32.60 34.42 -3.14
N PHE A 115 32.55 33.55 -4.16
CA PHE A 115 33.14 33.76 -5.49
C PHE A 115 32.24 33.20 -6.61
N ASP A 116 32.46 33.67 -7.84
CA ASP A 116 31.86 33.07 -9.04
C ASP A 116 32.24 31.58 -9.14
N ASN A 117 31.30 30.74 -9.60
CA ASN A 117 31.31 29.25 -9.64
C ASN A 117 32.53 28.57 -10.36
N LYS A 118 33.62 29.27 -10.67
CA LYS A 118 34.79 28.77 -11.37
C LYS A 118 35.93 28.27 -10.47
N LEU A 119 35.88 28.53 -9.16
CA LEU A 119 36.94 28.15 -8.22
C LEU A 119 36.39 27.23 -7.12
N ASP A 120 36.73 25.95 -7.18
CA ASP A 120 36.34 24.95 -6.18
C ASP A 120 37.31 25.03 -4.98
N LEU A 121 37.01 25.95 -4.05
CA LEU A 121 37.83 26.17 -2.86
C LEU A 121 37.47 25.14 -1.76
N PRO A 122 38.46 24.63 -1.01
CA PRO A 122 38.21 23.73 0.12
C PRO A 122 37.57 24.44 1.33
N LEU A 123 37.36 25.77 1.25
CA LEU A 123 36.79 26.61 2.29
C LEU A 123 35.34 26.95 1.97
N LYS A 124 34.42 26.64 2.88
CA LYS A 124 32.99 26.93 2.78
C LYS A 124 32.51 27.65 4.02
N ILE A 125 31.65 28.65 3.83
CA ILE A 125 30.89 29.27 4.92
C ILE A 125 29.47 28.78 4.81
N LEU A 126 28.98 28.12 5.86
CA LEU A 126 27.60 27.66 5.96
C LEU A 126 26.87 28.56 6.97
N VAL A 127 25.65 28.94 6.64
CA VAL A 127 24.72 29.59 7.55
C VAL A 127 23.67 28.56 7.91
N HIS A 128 23.58 28.25 9.19
CA HIS A 128 22.53 27.44 9.77
C HIS A 128 21.44 28.38 10.26
N GLU A 129 20.27 28.31 9.64
CA GLU A 129 19.09 29.07 9.98
C GLU A 129 18.13 28.16 10.75
N TYR A 130 17.92 28.47 12.02
CA TYR A 130 16.97 27.78 12.89
C TYR A 130 15.68 28.59 12.94
N ARG A 131 14.60 28.06 12.39
CA ARG A 131 13.29 28.70 12.38
C ARG A 131 12.43 28.06 13.45
N GLU A 132 11.99 28.82 14.44
CA GLU A 132 11.18 28.28 15.52
C GLU A 132 9.80 27.89 15.02
N VAL A 133 9.32 26.73 15.49
CA VAL A 133 7.98 26.24 15.21
C VAL A 133 7.23 25.91 16.48
N GLU A 134 5.92 26.13 16.46
CA GLU A 134 5.00 25.68 17.51
C GLU A 134 4.04 24.62 16.96
N ALA A 135 3.64 23.71 17.85
CA ALA A 135 2.64 22.70 17.52
C ALA A 135 1.25 23.31 17.62
N LYS A 136 0.48 23.24 16.54
CA LYS A 136 -0.89 23.74 16.48
C LYS A 136 -1.83 22.66 16.00
N GLU A 137 -2.93 22.49 16.71
CA GLU A 137 -3.99 21.59 16.31
C GLU A 137 -4.93 22.28 15.34
N ILE A 138 -5.16 21.63 14.19
CA ILE A 138 -6.12 22.07 13.20
C ILE A 138 -7.19 20.99 13.00
N LYS A 139 -8.45 21.41 12.97
CA LYS A 139 -9.56 20.53 12.64
C LYS A 139 -9.68 20.43 11.12
N GLN A 140 -9.58 19.22 10.60
CA GLN A 140 -9.72 18.95 9.17
C GLN A 140 -11.20 19.03 8.75
N ASN A 141 -11.45 19.43 7.50
CA ASN A 141 -12.79 19.35 6.92
C ASN A 141 -13.16 17.87 6.72
N ILE A 142 -14.25 17.43 7.35
CA ILE A 142 -14.65 16.02 7.38
C ILE A 142 -14.99 15.48 5.97
N ASP A 143 -15.63 16.28 5.12
CA ASP A 143 -16.00 15.83 3.77
C ASP A 143 -14.78 15.65 2.88
N PHE A 144 -13.79 16.53 3.01
CA PHE A 144 -12.50 16.37 2.34
C PHE A 144 -11.75 15.14 2.87
N LEU A 145 -11.73 14.97 4.20
CA LEU A 145 -11.05 13.83 4.83
C LEU A 145 -11.68 12.49 4.40
N LYS A 146 -13.02 12.42 4.33
CA LYS A 146 -13.76 11.26 3.79
C LYS A 146 -13.35 10.93 2.36
N LYS A 147 -13.21 11.94 1.49
CA LYS A 147 -12.76 11.72 0.10
C LYS A 147 -11.31 11.23 0.07
N ALA A 148 -10.42 11.83 0.85
CA ALA A 148 -9.01 11.47 0.89
C ALA A 148 -8.81 10.03 1.40
N ILE A 149 -9.43 9.66 2.52
CA ILE A 149 -9.34 8.31 3.08
C ILE A 149 -10.00 7.28 2.15
N HIS A 150 -11.08 7.64 1.44
CA HIS A 150 -11.70 6.78 0.44
C HIS A 150 -10.76 6.42 -0.71
N ILE A 151 -10.08 7.42 -1.27
CA ILE A 151 -9.14 7.22 -2.39
C ILE A 151 -8.05 6.24 -1.96
N LYS A 152 -7.40 6.51 -0.82
CA LYS A 152 -6.39 5.61 -0.26
C LYS A 152 -6.91 4.19 -0.05
N ALA A 153 -8.15 4.05 0.47
CA ALA A 153 -8.72 2.74 0.78
C ALA A 153 -8.99 1.93 -0.49
N ILE A 154 -9.45 2.59 -1.53
CA ILE A 154 -9.67 1.97 -2.84
C ILE A 154 -8.35 1.61 -3.52
N GLU A 155 -7.30 2.43 -3.36
CA GLU A 155 -5.96 2.06 -3.84
C GLU A 155 -5.47 0.76 -3.19
N GLU A 156 -5.69 0.55 -1.89
CA GLU A 156 -5.31 -0.69 -1.20
C GLU A 156 -6.14 -1.91 -1.64
N ILE A 157 -7.42 -1.74 -1.98
CA ILE A 157 -8.24 -2.81 -2.55
C ILE A 157 -7.77 -3.13 -3.98
N ASN A 158 -7.54 -2.12 -4.81
CA ASN A 158 -7.14 -2.30 -6.20
C ASN A 158 -5.83 -3.07 -6.35
N LYS A 159 -4.90 -2.97 -5.38
CA LYS A 159 -3.67 -3.79 -5.34
C LYS A 159 -3.92 -5.29 -5.21
N GLN A 160 -5.10 -5.70 -4.75
CA GLN A 160 -5.47 -7.10 -4.52
C GLN A 160 -6.32 -7.68 -5.66
N LEU A 161 -6.96 -6.81 -6.44
CA LEU A 161 -7.79 -7.19 -7.58
C LEU A 161 -6.93 -7.65 -8.76
N ALA A 162 -7.45 -8.61 -9.53
CA ALA A 162 -6.88 -8.96 -10.82
C ALA A 162 -7.12 -7.84 -11.85
N GLU A 163 -6.29 -7.78 -12.91
CA GLU A 163 -6.40 -6.74 -13.95
C GLU A 163 -7.77 -6.74 -14.67
N SER A 164 -8.40 -7.91 -14.78
CA SER A 164 -9.71 -8.08 -15.42
C SER A 164 -10.67 -8.75 -14.44
N VAL A 165 -11.18 -7.94 -13.51
CA VAL A 165 -12.17 -8.35 -12.52
C VAL A 165 -13.51 -7.67 -12.80
N GLU A 166 -14.61 -8.40 -12.64
CA GLU A 166 -15.96 -7.83 -12.66
C GLU A 166 -16.38 -7.51 -11.22
N ILE A 167 -16.55 -6.24 -10.90
CA ILE A 167 -17.04 -5.82 -9.58
C ILE A 167 -18.56 -5.98 -9.56
N GLU A 168 -19.06 -6.87 -8.69
CA GLU A 168 -20.50 -7.07 -8.48
C GLU A 168 -21.07 -6.04 -7.50
N SER A 169 -20.37 -5.78 -6.40
CA SER A 169 -20.84 -4.87 -5.36
C SER A 169 -19.70 -4.15 -4.65
N LYS A 170 -20.02 -2.97 -4.11
CA LYS A 170 -19.11 -2.17 -3.30
C LYS A 170 -19.90 -1.48 -2.20
N ASP A 171 -19.62 -1.86 -0.96
CA ASP A 171 -20.19 -1.26 0.23
C ASP A 171 -19.13 -0.44 0.96
N VAL A 172 -19.50 0.79 1.33
CA VAL A 172 -18.60 1.73 2.00
C VAL A 172 -19.30 2.30 3.20
N LYS A 173 -18.72 2.10 4.37
CA LYS A 173 -19.21 2.62 5.65
C LYS A 173 -18.19 3.57 6.24
N TYR A 174 -18.67 4.73 6.68
CA TYR A 174 -17.88 5.66 7.48
C TYR A 174 -18.41 5.69 8.90
N THR A 175 -17.52 5.74 9.87
CA THR A 175 -17.83 5.92 11.28
C THR A 175 -16.94 7.01 11.86
N ILE A 176 -17.48 7.78 12.79
CA ILE A 176 -16.71 8.76 13.55
C ILE A 176 -16.84 8.38 15.02
N ASP A 177 -15.70 8.19 15.67
CA ASP A 177 -15.60 7.98 17.10
C ASP A 177 -14.58 8.94 17.68
N GLY A 178 -15.03 9.82 18.59
CA GLY A 178 -14.23 10.96 19.05
C GLY A 178 -13.69 11.81 17.89
N ASP A 179 -12.37 11.96 17.84
CA ASP A 179 -11.64 12.69 16.80
C ASP A 179 -11.04 11.78 15.72
N VAL A 180 -11.59 10.57 15.53
CA VAL A 180 -11.13 9.61 14.52
C VAL A 180 -12.24 9.34 13.52
N LEU A 181 -11.91 9.48 12.23
CA LEU A 181 -12.76 9.04 11.12
C LEU A 181 -12.25 7.68 10.66
N SER A 182 -13.12 6.66 10.70
CA SER A 182 -12.83 5.34 10.16
C SER A 182 -13.65 5.10 8.89
N ILE A 183 -13.04 4.38 7.95
CA ILE A 183 -13.69 3.84 6.74
C ILE A 183 -13.58 2.33 6.77
N HIS A 184 -14.66 1.64 6.38
CA HIS A 184 -14.69 0.22 6.10
C HIS A 184 -15.27 0.02 4.71
N ILE A 185 -14.52 -0.64 3.83
CA ILE A 185 -14.93 -0.96 2.47
C ILE A 185 -14.99 -2.47 2.30
N VAL A 186 -16.08 -2.95 1.71
CA VAL A 186 -16.26 -4.31 1.23
C VAL A 186 -16.49 -4.26 -0.28
N VAL A 187 -15.75 -5.06 -1.04
CA VAL A 187 -15.92 -5.20 -2.49
C VAL A 187 -16.13 -6.67 -2.79
N GLU A 188 -17.23 -6.99 -3.46
CA GLU A 188 -17.47 -8.32 -4.00
C GLU A 188 -17.21 -8.31 -5.50
N ALA A 189 -16.53 -9.34 -5.96
CA ALA A 189 -16.04 -9.43 -7.31
C ALA A 189 -16.24 -10.84 -7.87
N VAL A 190 -16.40 -10.92 -9.19
CA VAL A 190 -16.35 -12.16 -9.96
C VAL A 190 -15.09 -12.16 -10.79
N GLU A 191 -14.27 -13.20 -10.59
CA GLU A 191 -12.99 -13.34 -11.29
C GLU A 191 -12.61 -14.80 -11.49
N ASP A 192 -11.74 -15.06 -12.47
CA ASP A 192 -11.08 -16.34 -12.61
C ASP A 192 -10.05 -16.52 -11.50
N ILE A 193 -10.23 -17.57 -10.71
CA ILE A 193 -9.33 -17.93 -9.62
C ILE A 193 -8.35 -19.05 -10.00
N GLY A 194 -8.40 -19.55 -11.24
CA GLY A 194 -7.55 -20.63 -11.72
C GLY A 194 -6.10 -20.22 -11.96
N LYS A 195 -5.16 -21.04 -11.48
CA LYS A 195 -3.75 -21.01 -11.90
C LYS A 195 -3.23 -22.41 -12.22
N LYS A 196 -2.47 -22.51 -13.33
CA LYS A 196 -1.77 -23.74 -13.72
C LYS A 196 -0.69 -24.10 -12.70
N GLN A 197 -0.64 -25.37 -12.32
CA GLN A 197 0.38 -25.92 -11.42
C GLN A 197 0.89 -27.25 -12.00
N ILE A 198 2.20 -27.45 -11.92
CA ILE A 198 2.85 -28.68 -12.35
C ILE A 198 2.49 -29.80 -11.35
N ILE A 199 2.15 -30.97 -11.87
CA ILE A 199 2.00 -32.19 -11.08
C ILE A 199 3.40 -32.77 -10.89
N ASN A 200 3.91 -32.74 -9.66
CA ASN A 200 5.14 -33.44 -9.32
C ASN A 200 4.78 -34.86 -8.89
N ILE A 201 5.11 -35.84 -9.74
CA ILE A 201 5.00 -37.25 -9.42
C ILE A 201 6.38 -37.66 -8.88
N ASN A 202 6.45 -37.96 -7.57
CA ASN A 202 7.63 -38.55 -6.93
C ASN A 202 7.48 -40.07 -6.84
#